data_AF-V4HSF5-F1
#
_entry.id   AF-V4HSF5-F1
#
_cell.length_a   1.000
_cell.length_b   1.000
_cell.length_c   1.000
_cell.angle_alpha   90.00
_cell.angle_beta   90.00
_cell.angle_gamma   90.00
#
_symmetry.space_group_name_H-M   'P 1'
#
loop_
_entity.id
_entity.type
_entity.pdbx_description
1 polymer ?
#
loop_
_entity_poly.entity_id
_entity_poly.type
_entity_poly.pdbx_seq_one_letter_code
_entity_poly.pdbx_strand_id
1 'polypeptide(L)'
;MPSSVFFLILLIGTLHHWIGYKLILNKKALERVKPKRLLGRFCTKKVLLTMWHFSTACWFGFGGVIFVFTVFENPSKETVLFVALCVFSISGWLCTYSRNHKLIYWCIFLIMSSMSFIVAKH
;
A
#
# COMPACT_ATOMS: atom_id res chain seq x y z
N MET A 1 7.25 -16.88 -18.81
CA MET A 1 6.19 -15.90 -19.14
C MET A 1 6.16 -14.74 -18.14
N PRO A 2 7.20 -13.88 -18.07
CA PRO A 2 7.23 -12.74 -17.16
C PRO A 2 6.42 -11.52 -17.66
N SER A 3 6.21 -11.41 -18.98
CA SER A 3 5.50 -10.28 -19.59
C SER A 3 4.02 -10.23 -19.21
N SER A 4 3.31 -11.36 -19.23
CA SER A 4 1.90 -11.45 -18.83
C SER A 4 1.68 -11.06 -17.37
N VAL A 5 2.59 -11.48 -16.48
CA VAL A 5 2.55 -11.10 -15.07
C VAL A 5 2.80 -9.61 -14.89
N PHE A 6 3.75 -9.04 -15.62
CA PHE A 6 4.00 -7.60 -15.59
C PHE A 6 2.74 -6.79 -15.99
N PHE A 7 2.05 -7.19 -17.06
CA PHE A 7 0.78 -6.57 -17.43
C PHE A 7 -0.28 -6.72 -16.34
N LEU A 8 -0.35 -7.89 -15.69
CA LEU A 8 -1.28 -8.12 -14.58
C LEU A 8 -0.99 -7.17 -13.40
N ILE A 9 0.28 -6.98 -13.02
CA ILE A 9 0.68 -6.08 -11.93
C ILE A 9 0.27 -4.64 -12.25
N LEU A 10 0.57 -4.17 -13.46
CA LEU A 10 0.18 -2.84 -13.91
C LEU A 10 -1.33 -2.69 -13.91
N LEU A 11 -2.06 -3.69 -14.40
CA LEU A 11 -3.52 -3.69 -14.43
C LEU A 11 -4.11 -3.63 -13.02
N ILE A 12 -3.64 -4.46 -12.09
CA ILE A 12 -4.12 -4.49 -10.69
C ILE A 12 -3.92 -3.13 -10.04
N GLY A 13 -2.70 -2.58 -10.07
CA GLY A 13 -2.40 -1.29 -9.44
C GLY A 13 -3.15 -0.13 -10.08
N THR A 14 -3.24 -0.10 -11.42
CA THR A 14 -3.92 0.95 -12.16
C THR A 14 -5.43 0.89 -11.98
N LEU A 15 -6.05 -0.29 -12.10
CA LEU A 15 -7.48 -0.47 -11.87
C LEU A 15 -7.85 -0.13 -10.43
N HIS A 16 -7.07 -0.60 -9.46
CA HIS A 16 -7.30 -0.24 -8.08
C HIS A 16 -7.27 1.28 -7.92
N HIS A 17 -6.18 1.95 -8.32
CA HIS A 17 -6.07 3.40 -8.21
C HIS A 17 -7.22 4.14 -8.92
N TRP A 18 -7.58 3.72 -10.13
CA TRP A 18 -8.64 4.33 -10.93
C TRP A 18 -10.03 4.17 -10.32
N ILE A 19 -10.40 2.96 -9.87
CA ILE A 19 -11.67 2.69 -9.18
C ILE A 19 -11.76 3.55 -7.91
N GLY A 20 -10.66 3.63 -7.17
CA GLY A 20 -10.51 4.50 -6.02
C GLY A 20 -10.80 5.95 -6.29
N TYR A 21 -10.15 6.48 -7.32
CA TYR A 21 -10.35 7.86 -7.73
C TYR A 21 -11.82 8.13 -8.08
N LYS A 22 -12.44 7.23 -8.83
CA LYS A 22 -13.82 7.37 -9.31
C LYS A 22 -14.85 7.28 -8.18
N LEU A 23 -14.68 6.33 -7.25
CA LEU A 23 -15.68 6.00 -6.23
C LEU A 23 -15.43 6.65 -4.87
N ILE A 24 -14.17 6.75 -4.46
CA ILE A 24 -13.80 7.07 -3.07
C ILE A 24 -13.15 8.45 -2.97
N LEU A 25 -12.27 8.81 -3.92
CA LEU A 25 -11.54 10.08 -3.89
C LEU A 25 -12.18 11.18 -4.76
N ASN A 26 -13.31 10.90 -5.41
CA ASN A 26 -14.08 11.92 -6.13
C ASN A 26 -14.50 13.04 -5.15
N LYS A 27 -14.44 14.30 -5.61
CA LYS A 27 -14.90 15.48 -4.86
C LYS A 27 -16.26 15.27 -4.19
N LYS A 28 -17.25 14.72 -4.91
CA LYS A 28 -18.60 14.43 -4.37
C LYS A 28 -18.56 13.41 -3.23
N ALA A 29 -17.72 12.39 -3.32
CA ALA A 29 -17.56 11.38 -2.28
C ALA A 29 -16.87 11.97 -1.04
N LEU A 30 -15.78 12.72 -1.25
CA LEU A 30 -15.02 13.36 -0.17
C LEU A 30 -15.81 14.43 0.58
N GLU A 31 -16.73 15.14 -0.09
CA GLU A 31 -17.63 16.11 0.55
C GLU A 31 -18.68 15.44 1.46
N ARG A 32 -19.03 14.18 1.22
CA ARG A 32 -19.94 13.39 2.09
C ARG A 32 -19.26 12.93 3.38
N VAL A 33 -17.93 12.91 3.44
CA VAL A 33 -17.12 12.47 4.61
C VAL A 33 -17.12 13.53 5.73
N LYS A 34 -17.98 14.56 5.67
CA LYS A 34 -18.12 15.54 6.76
C LYS A 34 -18.39 14.81 8.09
N PRO A 35 -17.60 15.08 9.16
CA PRO A 35 -17.65 14.30 10.39
C PRO A 35 -18.94 14.60 11.15
N LYS A 36 -19.99 13.80 10.93
CA LYS A 36 -21.27 13.92 11.65
C LYS A 36 -21.24 13.26 13.05
N ARG A 37 -20.21 12.48 13.39
CA ARG A 37 -20.04 11.76 14.67
C ARG A 37 -18.58 11.77 15.13
N LEU A 38 -18.34 11.48 16.43
CA LEU A 38 -17.03 11.50 17.08
C LEU A 38 -15.95 10.67 16.33
N LEU A 39 -16.30 9.48 15.84
CA LEU A 39 -15.41 8.64 15.01
C LEU A 39 -15.08 9.25 13.64
N GLY A 40 -15.97 10.09 13.10
CA GLY A 40 -15.75 10.83 11.85
C GLY A 40 -14.57 11.81 11.94
N ARG A 41 -14.16 12.24 13.16
CA ARG A 41 -12.96 13.07 13.33
C ARG A 41 -11.67 12.34 12.96
N PHE A 42 -11.67 10.99 13.02
CA PHE A 42 -10.52 10.18 12.61
C PHE A 42 -10.53 9.87 11.12
N CYS A 43 -11.70 9.64 10.54
CA CYS A 43 -11.89 9.39 9.11
C CYS A 43 -12.09 10.69 8.34
N THR A 44 -11.00 11.44 8.18
CA THR A 44 -11.01 12.70 7.41
C THR A 44 -10.72 12.44 5.93
N LYS A 45 -11.10 13.40 5.07
CA LYS A 45 -10.69 13.43 3.65
C LYS A 45 -9.20 13.12 3.45
N LYS A 46 -8.34 13.70 4.29
CA LYS A 46 -6.89 13.50 4.22
C LYS A 46 -6.47 12.08 4.58
N VAL A 47 -7.03 11.50 5.65
CA VAL A 47 -6.74 10.11 6.05
C VAL A 47 -7.19 9.13 4.95
N LEU A 48 -8.37 9.37 4.36
CA LEU A 48 -8.89 8.52 3.29
C LEU A 48 -7.99 8.56 2.04
N LEU A 49 -7.52 9.74 1.65
CA LEU A 49 -6.54 9.90 0.56
C LEU A 49 -5.24 9.14 0.86
N THR A 50 -4.68 9.31 2.06
CA THR A 50 -3.44 8.64 2.46
C THR A 50 -3.60 7.11 2.49
N MET A 51 -4.68 6.60 3.10
CA MET A 51 -4.95 5.16 3.14
C MET A 51 -5.19 4.57 1.75
N TRP A 52 -5.74 5.36 0.83
CA TRP A 52 -5.94 4.94 -0.55
C TRP A 52 -4.62 4.72 -1.29
N HIS A 53 -3.72 5.70 -1.22
CA HIS A 53 -2.39 5.58 -1.83
C HIS A 53 -1.59 4.42 -1.21
N PHE A 54 -1.71 4.23 0.11
CA PHE A 54 -1.14 3.08 0.79
C PHE A 54 -1.70 1.75 0.25
N SER A 55 -3.02 1.61 0.17
CA SER A 55 -3.64 0.40 -0.38
C SER A 55 -3.16 0.14 -1.80
N THR A 56 -2.98 1.19 -2.61
CA THR A 56 -2.45 1.05 -3.98
C THR A 56 -1.03 0.49 -3.98
N ALA A 57 -0.14 0.96 -3.10
CA ALA A 57 1.19 0.40 -2.95
C ALA A 57 1.15 -1.09 -2.53
N CYS A 58 0.24 -1.47 -1.62
CA CYS A 58 0.03 -2.87 -1.25
C CYS A 58 -0.44 -3.74 -2.42
N TRP A 59 -1.28 -3.21 -3.32
CA TRP A 59 -1.70 -3.94 -4.51
C TRP A 59 -0.56 -4.21 -5.50
N PHE A 60 0.35 -3.24 -5.66
CA PHE A 60 1.61 -3.49 -6.39
C PHE A 60 2.48 -4.53 -5.67
N GLY A 61 2.53 -4.48 -4.34
CA GLY A 61 3.19 -5.49 -3.52
C GLY A 61 2.66 -6.91 -3.73
N PHE A 62 1.34 -7.07 -3.73
CA PHE A 62 0.68 -8.33 -4.02
C PHE A 62 1.03 -8.84 -5.43
N GLY A 63 1.06 -7.92 -6.40
CA GLY A 63 1.59 -8.20 -7.74
C GLY A 63 3.04 -8.69 -7.73
N GLY A 64 3.91 -8.08 -6.93
CA GLY A 64 5.29 -8.52 -6.73
C GLY A 64 5.39 -9.93 -6.14
N VAL A 65 4.52 -10.29 -5.20
CA VAL A 65 4.44 -11.66 -4.67
C VAL A 65 4.03 -12.63 -5.78
N ILE A 66 2.98 -12.33 -6.57
CA ILE A 66 2.58 -13.18 -7.71
C ILE A 66 3.75 -13.38 -8.68
N PHE A 67 4.51 -12.32 -8.97
CA PHE A 67 5.70 -12.41 -9.82
C PHE A 67 6.75 -13.35 -9.27
N VAL A 68 7.07 -13.25 -7.99
CA VAL A 68 8.02 -14.14 -7.32
C VAL A 68 7.59 -15.61 -7.47
N PHE A 69 6.32 -15.92 -7.22
CA PHE A 69 5.78 -17.28 -7.39
C PHE A 69 5.67 -17.75 -8.84
N THR A 70 5.69 -16.83 -9.81
CA THR A 70 5.64 -17.20 -11.24
C THR A 70 7.02 -17.38 -11.85
N VAL A 71 8.03 -16.71 -11.30
CA VAL A 71 9.41 -16.75 -11.79
C VAL A 71 10.22 -17.84 -11.10
N PHE A 72 10.02 -18.03 -9.79
CA PHE A 72 10.73 -19.02 -9.01
C PHE A 72 9.80 -20.22 -8.74
N GLU A 73 10.27 -21.43 -9.05
CA GLU A 73 9.51 -22.66 -8.81
C GLU A 73 9.30 -22.94 -7.31
N ASN A 74 10.29 -22.56 -6.49
CA ASN A 74 10.23 -22.64 -5.02
C ASN A 74 10.79 -21.35 -4.42
N PRO A 75 10.00 -20.26 -4.36
CA PRO A 75 10.48 -19.00 -3.82
C PRO A 75 10.80 -19.14 -2.33
N SER A 76 11.97 -18.68 -1.92
CA SER A 76 12.37 -18.69 -0.52
C SER A 76 11.52 -17.72 0.30
N LYS A 77 11.35 -18.01 1.61
CA LYS A 77 10.72 -17.09 2.57
C LYS A 77 11.33 -15.69 2.51
N GLU A 78 12.65 -15.61 2.33
CA GLU A 78 13.44 -14.38 2.22
C GLU A 78 13.01 -13.54 1.02
N THR A 79 12.77 -14.18 -0.13
CA THR A 79 12.36 -13.49 -1.36
C THR A 79 11.00 -12.82 -1.19
N VAL A 80 10.04 -13.50 -0.56
CA VAL A 80 8.70 -12.96 -0.28
C VAL A 80 8.76 -11.86 0.78
N LEU A 81 9.55 -12.05 1.85
CA LEU A 81 9.76 -11.05 2.89
C LEU A 81 10.48 -9.80 2.37
N PHE A 82 11.34 -9.95 1.36
CA PHE A 82 11.97 -8.82 0.68
C PHE A 82 10.95 -7.98 -0.11
N VAL A 83 9.97 -8.61 -0.76
CA VAL A 83 8.86 -7.87 -1.38
C VAL A 83 8.08 -7.09 -0.32
N ALA A 84 7.75 -7.72 0.81
CA ALA A 84 7.05 -7.06 1.92
C ALA A 84 7.87 -5.88 2.50
N LEU A 85 9.18 -6.07 2.67
CA LEU A 85 10.13 -5.04 3.09
C LEU A 85 10.01 -3.82 2.17
N CYS A 86 10.16 -4.00 0.86
CA CYS A 86 10.09 -2.91 -0.12
C CYS A 86 8.74 -2.18 -0.06
N VAL A 87 7.63 -2.92 0.01
CA VAL A 87 6.27 -2.35 0.07
C VAL A 87 6.11 -1.49 1.33
N PHE A 88 6.52 -1.98 2.50
CA PHE A 88 6.41 -1.24 3.75
C PHE A 88 7.39 -0.06 3.81
N SER A 89 8.62 -0.20 3.29
CA SER A 89 9.58 0.91 3.21
C SER A 89 9.05 2.04 2.32
N ILE A 90 8.57 1.72 1.11
CA ILE A 90 8.00 2.70 0.18
C ILE A 90 6.76 3.34 0.81
N SER A 91 5.89 2.56 1.44
CA SER A 91 4.70 3.06 2.13
C SER A 91 5.03 4.00 3.29
N GLY A 92 6.04 3.67 4.09
CA GLY A 92 6.56 4.51 5.16
C GLY A 92 7.10 5.83 4.62
N TRP A 93 7.90 5.77 3.55
CA TRP A 93 8.42 6.96 2.87
C TRP A 93 7.30 7.84 2.29
N LEU A 94 6.31 7.26 1.61
CA LEU A 94 5.17 8.02 1.09
C LEU A 94 4.39 8.72 2.21
N CYS A 95 4.33 8.12 3.40
CA CYS A 95 3.71 8.74 4.56
C CYS A 95 4.50 9.94 5.11
N THR A 96 5.84 9.98 5.00
CA THR A 96 6.65 11.12 5.48
C THR A 96 6.46 12.36 4.60
N TYR A 97 6.20 12.17 3.30
CA TYR A 97 5.91 13.28 2.38
C TYR A 97 4.53 13.94 2.64
N SER A 98 3.60 13.20 3.25
CA SER A 98 2.30 13.76 3.63
C SER A 98 2.47 14.71 4.81
N ARG A 99 2.43 16.03 4.54
CA ARG A 99 2.58 17.14 5.52
C ARG A 99 1.59 17.13 6.70
N ASN A 100 0.80 16.08 6.89
CA ASN A 100 -0.21 15.95 7.94
C ASN A 100 0.24 14.90 8.97
N HIS A 101 0.88 15.39 10.02
CA HIS A 101 1.63 14.72 11.09
C HIS A 101 0.78 13.84 12.04
N LYS A 102 -0.03 12.91 11.52
CA LYS A 102 -0.29 11.68 12.29
C LYS A 102 0.97 10.82 12.20
N LEU A 103 1.99 11.21 12.98
CA LEU A 103 3.32 10.60 13.15
C LEU A 103 3.32 9.09 13.41
N ILE A 104 2.15 8.48 13.60
CA ILE A 104 2.03 7.05 13.92
C ILE A 104 2.22 6.16 12.68
N TYR A 105 1.70 6.54 11.51
CA TYR A 105 1.65 5.60 10.39
C TYR A 105 3.01 5.30 9.76
N TRP A 106 3.85 6.31 9.55
CA TRP A 106 5.19 6.10 8.99
C TRP A 106 6.06 5.25 9.94
N CYS A 107 6.01 5.49 11.25
CA CYS A 107 6.68 4.67 12.25
C CYS A 107 6.22 3.22 12.19
N ILE A 108 4.91 2.96 12.13
CA ILE A 108 4.38 1.59 12.02
C ILE A 108 4.91 0.91 10.76
N PHE A 109 4.92 1.59 9.61
CA PHE A 109 5.43 0.99 8.37
C PHE A 109 6.93 0.71 8.43
N LEU A 110 7.73 1.57 9.05
CA LEU A 110 9.14 1.32 9.27
C LEU A 110 9.39 0.18 10.26
N ILE A 111 8.54 0.02 11.28
CA ILE A 111 8.58 -1.13 12.19
C ILE A 111 8.27 -2.43 11.42
N MET A 112 7.20 -2.45 10.62
CA MET A 112 6.84 -3.62 9.80
C MET A 112 7.93 -3.98 8.79
N SER A 113 8.55 -2.96 8.18
CA SER A 113 9.70 -3.12 7.30
C SER A 113 10.89 -3.74 8.05
N SER A 114 11.28 -3.16 9.18
CA SER A 114 12.36 -3.68 10.03
C SER A 114 12.10 -5.11 10.52
N MET A 115 10.87 -5.43 10.93
CA MET A 115 10.47 -6.78 11.33
C MET A 115 10.59 -7.77 10.17
N SER A 116 10.15 -7.37 8.96
CA SER A 116 10.29 -8.20 7.76
C SER A 116 11.76 -8.50 7.44
N PHE A 117 12.64 -7.51 7.62
CA PHE A 117 14.09 -7.69 7.45
C PHE A 117 14.70 -8.65 8.47
N ILE A 118 14.34 -8.49 9.75
CA ILE A 118 14.84 -9.34 10.84
C ILE A 118 14.40 -10.79 10.61
N VAL A 119 13.12 -11.02 10.29
CA VAL A 119 12.59 -12.36 10.01
C VAL A 119 13.17 -12.95 8.73
N ALA A 120 13.54 -12.15 7.74
CA ALA A 120 14.22 -12.67 6.55
C ALA A 120 15.64 -13.16 6.87
N LYS A 121 16.34 -12.53 7.81
CA LYS A 121 17.71 -12.89 8.18
C LYS A 121 17.81 -14.14 9.06
N HIS A 122 16.71 -14.54 9.71
CA HIS A 122 16.60 -15.70 10.59
C HIS A 122 15.74 -16.80 9.94
#